data_AF-A0A6N8U992-F1
#
_entry.id   AF-A0A6N8U992-F1
#
_cell.length_a   1.000
_cell.length_b   1.000
_cell.length_c   1.000
_cell.angle_alpha   90.00
_cell.angle_beta   90.00
_cell.angle_gamma   90.00
#
_symmetry.space_group_name_H-M   'P 1'
#
loop_
_entity.id
_entity.type
_entity.pdbx_description
1 polymer ?
#
loop_
_entity_poly.entity_id
_entity_poly.type
_entity_poly.pdbx_seq_one_letter_code
_entity_poly.pdbx_strand_id
1 'polypeptide(L)'
;MMKFYYKVWVDMIITLKNNPKNDGFWKLPSFAMMYIAMWLDYMVLKFILENYILGVKFYDFQINYFSIEYLNKLVNLIFTFDFLLIILNYYLIFYKKRYLKLIDKYEYSNGRLAKWFFFGSLFLPLILIGIALLNFKITGS
;
A
#
# COMPACT_ATOMS: atom_id res chain seq x y z
N MET A 1 2.26 17.67 0.47
CA MET A 1 2.10 16.21 0.57
C MET A 1 1.58 15.56 -0.71
N MET A 2 0.44 15.95 -1.27
CA MET A 2 -0.10 15.36 -2.53
C MET A 2 0.87 15.36 -3.72
N LYS A 3 1.76 16.36 -3.81
CA LYS A 3 2.81 16.42 -4.84
C LYS A 3 3.74 15.20 -4.80
N PHE A 4 4.15 14.74 -3.61
CA PHE A 4 5.04 13.58 -3.47
C PHE A 4 4.33 12.29 -3.88
N TYR A 5 3.10 12.08 -3.37
CA TYR A 5 2.24 10.96 -3.77
C TYR A 5 2.12 10.84 -5.29
N TYR A 6 1.77 11.94 -5.98
CA TYR A 6 1.65 11.90 -7.44
C TYR A 6 2.99 11.72 -8.15
N LYS A 7 4.08 12.28 -7.64
CA LYS A 7 5.43 12.05 -8.19
C LYS A 7 5.82 10.57 -8.15
N VAL A 8 5.61 9.89 -7.03
CA VAL A 8 5.91 8.45 -6.91
C VAL A 8 5.06 7.63 -7.87
N TRP A 9 3.76 7.93 -7.96
CA TRP A 9 2.85 7.27 -8.91
C TRP A 9 3.27 7.47 -10.36
N VAL A 10 3.60 8.70 -10.75
CA VAL A 10 4.04 9.01 -12.12
C VAL A 10 5.36 8.32 -12.44
N ASP A 11 6.30 8.31 -11.49
CA ASP A 11 7.58 7.63 -11.65
C ASP A 11 7.38 6.12 -11.87
N MET A 12 6.51 5.48 -11.08
CA MET A 12 6.16 4.05 -11.24
C MET A 12 5.51 3.77 -12.60
N ILE A 13 4.51 4.57 -12.98
CA ILE A 13 3.78 4.40 -14.24
C ILE A 13 4.72 4.51 -15.43
N ILE A 14 5.57 5.54 -15.48
CA ILE A 14 6.49 5.75 -16.60
C ILE A 14 7.54 4.64 -16.64
N THR A 15 8.10 4.22 -15.50
CA THR A 15 9.05 3.10 -15.44
C THR A 15 8.45 1.81 -15.99
N LEU A 16 7.22 1.47 -15.60
CA LEU A 16 6.58 0.25 -16.08
C LEU A 16 6.12 0.37 -17.54
N LYS A 17 5.65 1.55 -17.97
CA LYS A 17 5.24 1.81 -19.36
C LYS A 17 6.42 1.76 -20.33
N ASN A 18 7.60 2.22 -19.91
CA ASN A 18 8.81 2.22 -20.74
C ASN A 18 9.51 0.86 -20.78
N ASN A 19 9.07 -0.13 -19.98
CA ASN A 19 9.61 -1.47 -20.00
C ASN A 19 8.97 -2.26 -21.17
N PRO A 20 9.75 -2.72 -22.18
CA PRO A 20 9.21 -3.44 -23.32
C PRO A 20 8.41 -4.71 -22.95
N LYS A 21 8.70 -5.32 -21.80
CA LYS A 21 7.98 -6.50 -21.30
C LYS A 21 6.53 -6.22 -20.91
N ASN A 22 6.18 -4.94 -20.70
CA ASN A 22 4.87 -4.51 -20.23
C ASN A 22 4.10 -3.74 -21.31
N ASP A 23 4.48 -3.88 -22.58
CA ASP A 23 3.80 -3.16 -23.66
C ASP A 23 2.29 -3.45 -23.64
N GLY A 24 1.48 -2.40 -23.70
CA GLY A 24 0.03 -2.46 -23.51
C GLY A 24 -0.49 -2.86 -22.10
N PHE A 25 0.33 -3.47 -21.23
CA PHE A 25 -0.09 -4.08 -19.95
C PHE A 25 0.52 -3.44 -18.68
N TRP A 26 0.99 -2.19 -18.74
CA TRP A 26 1.65 -1.54 -17.60
C TRP A 26 0.70 -1.09 -16.46
N LYS A 27 -0.60 -0.93 -16.72
CA LYS A 27 -1.56 -0.34 -15.75
C LYS A 27 -1.77 -1.22 -14.52
N LEU A 28 -2.08 -2.50 -14.73
CA LEU A 28 -2.33 -3.45 -13.65
C LEU A 28 -1.10 -3.62 -12.74
N PRO A 29 0.12 -3.88 -13.24
CA PRO A 29 1.30 -3.98 -12.38
C PRO A 29 1.63 -2.66 -11.68
N SER A 30 1.44 -1.51 -12.34
CA SER A 30 1.64 -0.20 -11.68
C SER A 30 0.71 -0.05 -10.48
N PHE A 31 -0.56 -0.40 -10.66
CA PHE A 31 -1.55 -0.33 -9.60
C PHE A 31 -1.25 -1.33 -8.48
N ALA A 32 -0.98 -2.59 -8.81
CA ALA A 32 -0.71 -3.64 -7.85
C ALA A 32 0.54 -3.35 -7.01
N MET A 33 1.65 -2.95 -7.63
CA MET A 33 2.89 -2.62 -6.90
C MET A 33 2.70 -1.45 -5.94
N MET A 34 2.06 -0.38 -6.39
CA MET A 34 1.78 0.77 -5.52
C MET A 34 0.79 0.46 -4.42
N TYR A 35 -0.25 -0.33 -4.73
CA TYR A 35 -1.20 -0.77 -3.72
C TYR A 35 -0.52 -1.60 -2.63
N ILE A 36 0.30 -2.58 -3.00
CA ILE A 36 1.05 -3.41 -2.04
C ILE A 36 1.94 -2.54 -1.16
N ALA A 37 2.72 -1.61 -1.74
CA ALA A 37 3.58 -0.72 -0.97
C ALA A 37 2.78 0.14 0.03
N MET A 38 1.71 0.81 -0.43
CA MET A 38 0.88 1.64 0.46
C MET A 38 0.12 0.83 1.50
N TRP A 39 -0.30 -0.40 1.17
CA TRP A 39 -0.94 -1.31 2.12
C TRP A 39 0.02 -1.74 3.23
N LEU A 40 1.29 -2.00 2.90
CA LEU A 40 2.32 -2.29 3.90
C LEU A 40 2.59 -1.08 4.80
N ASP A 41 2.72 0.13 4.23
CA ASP A 41 2.85 1.35 5.02
C ASP A 41 1.63 1.55 5.94
N TYR A 42 0.43 1.27 5.44
CA TYR A 42 -0.80 1.34 6.22
C TYR A 42 -0.84 0.31 7.35
N MET A 43 -0.38 -0.92 7.12
CA MET A 43 -0.26 -1.95 8.15
C MET A 43 0.72 -1.55 9.26
N VAL A 44 1.85 -0.98 8.91
CA VAL A 44 2.82 -0.43 9.86
C VAL A 44 2.15 0.66 10.70
N LEU A 45 1.48 1.61 10.05
CA LEU A 45 0.80 2.71 10.76
C LEU A 45 -0.27 2.17 11.71
N LYS A 46 -1.09 1.21 11.27
CA LYS A 46 -2.06 0.51 12.12
C LYS A 46 -1.36 -0.09 13.34
N PHE A 47 -0.30 -0.88 13.13
CA PHE A 47 0.42 -1.54 14.21
C PHE A 47 0.97 -0.54 15.22
N ILE A 48 1.57 0.57 14.76
CA ILE A 48 2.09 1.62 15.64
C ILE A 48 0.94 2.25 16.44
N LEU A 49 -0.17 2.57 15.78
CA LEU A 49 -1.34 3.18 16.43
C LEU A 49 -1.94 2.26 17.48
N GLU A 50 -2.15 0.98 17.18
CA GLU A 50 -2.73 0.00 18.11
C GLU A 50 -1.86 -0.19 19.35
N ASN A 51 -0.55 -0.40 19.16
CA ASN A 51 0.32 -0.86 20.23
C ASN A 51 0.98 0.28 21.03
N TYR A 52 1.16 1.46 20.43
CA TYR A 52 1.93 2.54 21.06
C TYR A 52 1.13 3.82 21.31
N ILE A 53 -0.05 4.00 20.70
CA ILE A 53 -0.80 5.26 20.79
C ILE A 53 -2.19 5.05 21.40
N LEU A 54 -2.99 4.15 20.84
CA LEU A 54 -4.41 4.00 21.18
C LEU A 54 -4.64 2.91 22.24
N GLY A 55 -3.79 1.88 22.30
CA GLY A 55 -3.96 0.75 23.22
C GLY A 55 -5.19 -0.13 22.93
N VAL A 56 -5.82 0.04 21.75
CA VAL A 56 -6.99 -0.71 21.30
C VAL A 56 -6.65 -1.38 19.96
N LYS A 57 -7.03 -2.65 19.80
CA LYS A 57 -6.82 -3.40 18.55
C LYS A 57 -7.94 -3.09 17.56
N PHE A 58 -7.60 -2.72 16.32
CA PHE A 58 -8.57 -2.57 15.24
C PHE A 58 -9.11 -3.92 14.74
N TYR A 59 -8.40 -5.03 14.99
CA TYR A 59 -8.75 -6.37 14.51
C TYR A 59 -9.72 -7.17 15.40
N ASP A 60 -10.21 -6.61 16.51
CA ASP A 60 -11.19 -7.32 17.35
C ASP A 60 -12.60 -7.40 16.70
N PHE A 61 -12.80 -6.73 15.56
CA PHE A 61 -14.01 -6.85 14.75
C PHE A 61 -13.87 -7.98 13.71
N GLN A 62 -14.12 -9.22 14.12
CA GLN A 62 -14.30 -10.34 13.18
C GLN A 62 -15.78 -10.51 12.87
N ILE A 63 -16.19 -10.14 11.65
CA ILE A 63 -17.57 -10.37 11.19
C ILE A 63 -17.64 -11.77 10.59
N ASN A 64 -18.11 -12.73 11.40
CA ASN A 64 -18.33 -14.13 10.99
C ASN A 64 -19.82 -14.37 10.74
N TYR A 65 -20.41 -13.66 9.78
CA TYR A 65 -21.84 -13.74 9.50
C TYR A 65 -22.21 -14.86 8.51
N PHE A 66 -21.27 -15.25 7.63
CA PHE A 66 -21.49 -16.25 6.60
C PHE A 66 -20.91 -17.61 7.01
N SER A 67 -21.56 -18.69 6.58
CA SER A 67 -21.04 -20.06 6.73
C SER A 67 -19.82 -20.35 5.85
N ILE A 68 -19.58 -19.52 4.83
CA ILE A 68 -18.46 -19.64 3.90
C ILE A 68 -17.33 -18.72 4.36
N GLU A 69 -16.18 -19.30 4.71
CA GLU A 69 -15.01 -18.58 5.23
C GLU A 69 -14.50 -17.48 4.28
N TYR A 70 -14.53 -17.74 2.97
CA TYR A 70 -14.12 -16.76 1.96
C TYR A 70 -14.98 -15.49 1.98
N LEU A 71 -16.29 -15.63 2.20
CA LEU A 71 -17.19 -14.48 2.30
C LEU A 71 -16.90 -13.65 3.56
N ASN A 72 -16.62 -14.30 4.69
CA ASN A 72 -16.22 -13.60 5.90
C ASN A 72 -14.89 -12.85 5.70
N LYS A 73 -13.90 -13.43 5.00
CA LYS A 73 -12.64 -12.75 4.66
C LYS A 73 -12.85 -11.53 3.78
N LEU A 74 -13.71 -11.63 2.75
CA LEU A 74 -14.03 -10.50 1.87
C LEU A 74 -14.73 -9.36 2.64
N VAL A 75 -15.70 -9.71 3.49
CA VAL A 75 -16.42 -8.76 4.32
C VAL A 75 -15.44 -8.06 5.25
N ASN A 76 -14.59 -8.81 5.97
CA ASN A 76 -13.57 -8.23 6.83
C ASN A 76 -12.63 -7.30 6.04
N LEU A 77 -12.19 -7.66 4.82
CA LEU A 77 -11.36 -6.78 3.97
C LEU A 77 -12.07 -5.46 3.58
N ILE A 78 -13.39 -5.49 3.41
CA ILE A 78 -14.18 -4.27 3.16
C ILE A 78 -14.26 -3.42 4.43
N PHE A 79 -14.49 -4.05 5.59
CA PHE A 79 -14.64 -3.38 6.88
C PHE A 79 -13.31 -2.92 7.50
N THR A 80 -12.16 -3.49 7.13
CA THR A 80 -10.82 -3.09 7.61
C THR A 80 -10.23 -1.87 6.90
N PHE A 81 -11.05 -1.12 6.14
CA PHE A 81 -10.68 0.06 5.35
C PHE A 81 -9.72 -0.21 4.17
N ASP A 82 -9.29 -1.45 3.94
CA ASP A 82 -8.34 -1.79 2.88
C ASP A 82 -8.98 -1.57 1.49
N PHE A 83 -10.27 -1.88 1.35
CA PHE A 83 -11.02 -1.63 0.12
C PHE A 83 -11.14 -0.13 -0.23
N LEU A 84 -11.25 0.74 0.78
CA LEU A 84 -11.31 2.18 0.56
C LEU A 84 -10.00 2.72 -0.02
N LEU A 85 -8.85 2.13 0.36
CA LEU A 85 -7.55 2.48 -0.23
C LEU A 85 -7.47 2.07 -1.71
N ILE A 86 -8.02 0.92 -2.10
CA ILE A 86 -8.09 0.49 -3.50
C ILE A 86 -8.91 1.49 -4.31
N ILE A 87 -10.13 1.79 -3.86
CA ILE A 87 -11.04 2.73 -4.53
C ILE A 87 -10.38 4.10 -4.65
N LEU A 88 -9.86 4.63 -3.54
CA LEU A 88 -9.26 5.96 -3.51
C LEU A 88 -8.10 6.08 -4.49
N ASN A 89 -7.17 5.12 -4.49
CA ASN A 89 -6.04 5.12 -5.42
C ASN A 89 -6.49 5.03 -6.88
N TYR A 90 -7.50 4.22 -7.18
CA TYR A 90 -8.06 4.14 -8.52
C TYR A 90 -8.65 5.49 -8.97
N TYR A 91 -9.43 6.14 -8.11
CA TYR A 91 -10.04 7.44 -8.39
C TYR A 91 -9.02 8.57 -8.54
N LEU A 92 -7.97 8.56 -7.72
CA LEU A 92 -6.94 9.60 -7.74
C LEU A 92 -6.02 9.49 -8.96
N ILE A 93 -5.78 8.29 -9.47
CA ILE A 93 -4.77 8.03 -10.50
C ILE A 93 -5.40 7.67 -11.84
N PHE A 94 -6.31 6.70 -11.91
CA PHE A 94 -6.75 6.11 -13.18
C PHE A 94 -8.11 6.60 -13.68
N TYR A 95 -8.99 7.06 -12.78
CA TYR A 95 -10.33 7.53 -13.15
C TYR A 95 -10.27 8.63 -14.21
N LYS A 96 -11.14 8.52 -15.24
CA LYS A 96 -11.18 9.42 -16.41
C LYS A 96 -9.80 9.67 -17.05
N LYS A 97 -8.93 8.65 -17.05
CA LYS A 97 -7.55 8.71 -17.60
C LYS A 97 -6.70 9.83 -16.98
N ARG A 98 -6.96 10.18 -15.70
CA ARG A 98 -6.26 11.26 -14.97
C ARG A 98 -4.74 11.09 -14.96
N TYR A 99 -4.24 9.85 -15.02
CA TYR A 99 -2.82 9.53 -15.14
C TYR A 99 -2.11 10.25 -16.29
N LEU A 100 -2.79 10.53 -17.42
CA LEU A 100 -2.20 11.27 -18.53
C LEU A 100 -1.82 12.69 -18.09
N LYS A 101 -2.78 13.40 -17.47
CA LYS A 101 -2.55 14.74 -16.92
C LYS A 101 -1.49 14.75 -15.82
N LEU A 102 -1.36 13.67 -15.06
CA LEU A 102 -0.34 13.54 -14.01
C LEU A 102 1.05 13.35 -14.62
N ILE A 103 1.18 12.52 -15.65
CA ILE A 103 2.44 12.30 -16.38
C ILE A 103 2.93 13.63 -16.99
N ASP A 104 2.04 14.43 -17.57
CA ASP A 104 2.42 15.72 -18.17
C ASP A 104 2.82 16.77 -17.12
N LYS A 105 2.33 16.62 -15.88
CA LYS A 105 2.49 17.62 -14.81
C LYS A 105 3.69 17.35 -13.89
N TYR A 106 4.06 16.08 -13.69
CA TYR A 106 5.08 15.69 -12.72
C TYR A 106 6.29 15.09 -13.43
N GLU A 107 7.47 15.57 -13.05
CA GLU A 107 8.74 15.12 -13.63
C GLU A 107 9.04 13.65 -13.31
N TYR A 108 9.46 12.93 -14.35
CA TYR A 108 9.96 11.56 -14.24
C TYR A 108 11.34 11.54 -13.56
N SER A 109 11.49 10.72 -12.53
CA SER A 109 12.72 10.62 -11.73
C SER A 109 13.52 9.35 -12.05
N ASN A 110 13.44 8.89 -13.31
CA ASN A 110 14.09 7.67 -13.80
C ASN A 110 13.75 6.40 -12.99
N GLY A 111 12.55 6.33 -12.42
CA GLY A 111 12.11 5.20 -11.59
C GLY A 111 12.79 5.13 -10.22
N ARG A 112 13.64 6.11 -9.88
CA ARG A 112 14.36 6.13 -8.60
C ARG A 112 13.38 6.30 -7.45
N LEU A 113 12.43 7.24 -7.55
CA LEU A 113 11.45 7.49 -6.48
C LEU A 113 10.52 6.28 -6.30
N ALA A 114 10.06 5.69 -7.40
CA ALA A 114 9.23 4.49 -7.37
C ALA A 114 9.93 3.33 -6.65
N LYS A 115 11.20 3.08 -6.96
CA LYS A 115 12.00 2.02 -6.32
C LYS A 115 12.22 2.29 -4.83
N TRP A 116 12.70 3.48 -4.47
CA TRP A 116 12.95 3.81 -3.06
C TRP A 116 11.68 3.73 -2.22
N PHE A 117 10.56 4.21 -2.75
CA PHE A 117 9.27 4.11 -2.09
C PHE A 117 8.88 2.64 -1.91
N PHE A 118 8.85 1.85 -3.00
CA PHE A 118 8.42 0.46 -2.96
C PHE A 118 9.29 -0.41 -2.02
N PHE A 119 10.62 -0.31 -2.14
CA PHE A 119 11.52 -1.06 -1.25
C PHE A 119 11.47 -0.52 0.17
N GLY A 120 11.35 0.79 0.37
CA GLY A 120 11.14 1.38 1.69
C GLY A 120 9.92 0.77 2.39
N SER A 121 8.78 0.73 1.70
CA SER A 121 7.55 0.11 2.21
C SER A 121 7.67 -1.40 2.45
N LEU A 122 8.51 -2.12 1.70
CA LEU A 122 8.79 -3.55 1.93
C LEU A 122 9.68 -3.78 3.16
N PHE A 123 10.71 -2.95 3.37
CA PHE A 123 11.66 -3.13 4.47
C PHE A 123 11.11 -2.66 5.82
N LEU A 124 10.22 -1.67 5.82
CA LEU A 124 9.74 -1.06 7.05
C LEU A 124 8.95 -2.05 7.96
N PRO A 125 8.04 -2.90 7.45
CA PRO A 125 7.45 -3.99 8.23
C PRO A 125 8.47 -4.99 8.78
N LEU A 126 9.52 -5.31 8.02
CA LEU A 126 10.57 -6.25 8.45
C LEU A 126 11.35 -5.69 9.65
N ILE A 127 11.65 -4.39 9.63
CA ILE A 127 12.29 -3.70 10.75
C ILE A 127 11.41 -3.76 12.00
N LEU A 128 10.10 -3.51 11.85
CA LEU A 128 9.16 -3.60 12.98
C LEU A 128 9.09 -5.01 13.57
N ILE A 129 9.02 -6.05 12.74
CA ILE A 129 9.05 -7.44 13.20
C ILE A 129 10.35 -7.71 13.97
N GLY A 130 11.50 -7.24 13.47
CA GLY A 130 12.78 -7.36 14.16
C GLY A 130 12.76 -6.72 15.56
N ILE A 131 12.23 -5.50 15.68
CA ILE A 131 12.09 -4.79 16.96
C ILE A 131 11.15 -5.55 17.91
N ALA A 132 10.00 -6.00 17.41
CA ALA A 132 9.03 -6.75 18.21
C ALA A 132 9.62 -8.05 18.77
N LEU A 133 10.37 -8.80 17.95
CA LEU A 133 11.05 -10.03 18.37
C LEU A 133 12.13 -9.77 19.43
N LEU A 134 12.89 -8.67 19.30
CA LEU A 134 13.88 -8.29 20.30
C LEU A 134 13.23 -7.95 21.65
N ASN A 135 12.14 -7.18 21.63
CA ASN A 135 11.41 -6.85 22.86
C ASN A 135 10.83 -8.10 23.54
N PHE A 136 10.25 -9.03 22.76
CA PHE A 136 9.72 -10.29 23.30
C PHE A 136 10.80 -11.12 24.02
N LYS A 137 12.01 -11.17 23.46
CA LYS A 137 13.14 -11.89 24.06
C LYS A 137 13.61 -11.25 25.37
N ILE A 138 13.46 -9.94 25.54
CA ILE A 138 13.89 -9.21 26.75
C ILE A 138 12.87 -9.37 27.89
N THR A 139 11.57 -9.47 27.60
CA THR A 139 10.52 -9.61 28.63
C THR A 139 10.16 -11.06 28.97
N GLY A 140 10.56 -12.02 28.15
CA GLY A 140 10.26 -13.46 28.31
C GLY A 140 11.39 -14.30 28.91
N SER A 141 12.39 -13.66 29.52
CA SER A 141 13.50 -14.27 30.28
C SER A 141 13.44 -13.78 31.73
#